data_AF-A0A1I3MDG0-F1
#
_entry.id   AF-A0A1I3MDG0-F1
#
_cell.length_a   1.000
_cell.length_b   1.000
_cell.length_c   1.000
_cell.angle_alpha   90.00
_cell.angle_beta   90.00
_cell.angle_gamma   90.00
#
_symmetry.space_group_name_H-M   'P 1'
#
loop_
_entity.id
_entity.type
_entity.pdbx_description
1 polymer ?
#
loop_
_entity_poly.entity_id
_entity_poly.type
_entity_poly.pdbx_seq_one_letter_code
_entity_poly.pdbx_strand_id
1 'polypeptide(L)'
;MKKLLLLSTCLLFTAVSGCGLLPAEKQQITVESPEKQDGSSKSNKETENTNIQVQVPIQIQNNNPTNVQQSTPPSSSQGTTSPPPVSGPVSFKKHDFDKEGTGYIPPRQPTGGIWFYTKEDHPGDIAREFNWDTTDVLHFQISDPKYIGYLPEPTKVEIVNGNSVRITVKMVYDADYAKYKMAPRRYLEIPRGIINKTMQMFVVSNTGEPLQTF
;
A
#
# COMPACT_ATOMS: atom_id res chain seq x y z
N MET A 1 -13.19 -19.19 -50.03
CA MET A 1 -13.26 -17.78 -50.49
C MET A 1 -14.56 -17.16 -50.04
N LYS A 2 -14.49 -16.13 -49.17
CA LYS A 2 -15.36 -14.93 -49.09
C LYS A 2 -15.09 -14.24 -47.75
N LYS A 3 -14.28 -13.18 -47.79
CA LYS A 3 -14.05 -12.23 -46.71
C LYS A 3 -15.26 -11.29 -46.68
N LEU A 4 -15.96 -11.18 -45.55
CA LEU A 4 -16.97 -10.14 -45.36
C LEU A 4 -16.36 -9.04 -44.49
N LEU A 5 -16.05 -7.94 -45.16
CA LEU A 5 -15.48 -6.71 -44.62
C LEU A 5 -16.66 -5.77 -44.38
N LEU A 6 -16.99 -5.48 -43.12
CA LEU A 6 -18.00 -4.49 -42.76
C LEU A 6 -17.29 -3.24 -42.25
N LEU A 7 -17.14 -2.33 -43.20
CA LEU A 7 -16.63 -0.99 -43.07
C LEU A 7 -17.70 -0.08 -42.45
N SER A 8 -17.24 0.91 -41.70
CA SER A 8 -17.80 2.27 -41.68
C SER A 8 -19.14 2.47 -40.98
N THR A 9 -19.11 3.14 -39.81
CA THR A 9 -19.89 4.38 -39.66
C THR A 9 -19.26 5.31 -38.63
N CYS A 10 -18.99 6.54 -39.06
CA CYS A 10 -18.58 7.69 -38.29
C CYS A 10 -19.44 7.94 -37.03
N LEU A 11 -18.84 8.48 -35.97
CA LEU A 11 -19.45 9.60 -35.29
C LEU A 11 -18.38 10.58 -34.76
N LEU A 12 -18.29 11.70 -35.46
CA LEU A 12 -17.65 12.94 -35.03
C LEU A 12 -18.40 13.44 -33.78
N PHE A 13 -17.70 13.62 -32.66
CA PHE A 13 -18.16 14.54 -31.62
C PHE A 13 -17.17 15.69 -31.49
N THR A 14 -17.73 16.86 -31.70
CA THR A 14 -17.12 18.19 -31.77
C THR A 14 -16.54 18.62 -30.44
N ALA A 15 -15.31 19.13 -30.49
CA ALA A 15 -14.69 19.90 -29.42
C ALA A 15 -15.48 21.19 -29.17
N VAL A 16 -15.92 21.41 -27.93
CA VAL A 16 -16.43 22.71 -27.47
C VAL A 16 -15.31 23.37 -26.70
N SER A 17 -14.63 24.32 -27.35
CA SER A 17 -13.64 25.20 -26.75
C SER A 17 -14.35 26.30 -25.96
N GLY A 18 -14.34 26.21 -24.64
CA GLY A 18 -14.80 27.28 -23.74
C GLY A 18 -13.63 27.98 -23.07
N CYS A 19 -13.17 29.09 -23.64
CA CYS A 19 -12.27 30.03 -22.98
C CYS A 19 -13.07 30.88 -21.98
N GLY A 20 -13.00 30.54 -20.70
CA GLY A 20 -13.50 31.36 -19.60
C GLY A 20 -12.46 32.40 -19.20
N LEU A 21 -12.66 33.63 -19.67
CA LEU A 21 -11.95 34.84 -19.28
C LEU A 21 -12.41 35.26 -17.87
N LEU A 22 -11.52 35.30 -16.87
CA LEU A 22 -11.82 35.89 -15.56
C LEU A 22 -10.91 37.11 -15.29
N PRO A 23 -11.46 38.22 -14.77
CA PRO A 23 -10.73 39.47 -14.56
C PRO A 23 -9.88 39.44 -13.28
N ALA A 24 -8.72 40.10 -13.38
CA ALA A 24 -7.79 40.33 -12.29
C ALA A 24 -8.36 41.31 -11.26
N GLU A 25 -8.59 40.82 -10.04
CA GLU A 25 -8.85 41.66 -8.87
C GLU A 25 -7.50 42.09 -8.27
N LYS A 26 -7.19 43.39 -8.37
CA LYS A 26 -6.05 44.02 -7.69
C LYS A 26 -6.36 44.15 -6.21
N GLN A 27 -5.71 43.34 -5.37
CA GLN A 27 -5.60 43.63 -3.94
C GLN A 27 -4.38 44.53 -3.69
N GLN A 28 -4.68 45.71 -3.19
CA GLN A 28 -3.74 46.75 -2.80
C GLN A 28 -3.29 46.47 -1.36
N ILE A 29 -2.12 45.86 -1.19
CA ILE A 29 -1.50 45.67 0.12
C ILE A 29 -0.68 46.93 0.43
N THR A 30 -1.22 47.77 1.31
CA THR A 30 -0.49 48.85 1.97
C THR A 30 0.48 48.23 2.97
N VAL A 31 1.76 48.43 2.72
CA VAL A 31 2.87 48.07 3.61
C VAL A 31 3.02 49.17 4.66
N GLU A 32 2.64 48.89 5.90
CA GLU A 32 3.10 49.68 7.05
C GLU A 32 4.35 49.02 7.64
N SER A 33 5.44 49.78 7.53
CA SER A 33 6.72 49.60 8.19
C SER A 33 6.58 49.81 9.70
N PRO A 34 7.31 49.05 10.52
CA PRO A 34 8.10 49.73 11.53
C PRO A 34 9.54 49.22 11.63
N GLU A 35 10.43 50.21 11.59
CA GLU A 35 11.38 50.49 12.66
C GLU A 35 12.51 49.48 12.92
N LYS A 36 13.67 49.82 12.34
CA LYS A 36 14.99 49.47 12.85
C LYS A 36 15.12 49.86 14.31
N GLN A 37 15.39 48.89 15.18
CA GLN A 37 16.22 49.15 16.36
C GLN A 37 17.36 48.15 16.46
N ASP A 38 18.53 48.78 16.58
CA ASP A 38 19.87 48.28 16.75
C ASP A 38 20.02 47.61 18.13
N GLY A 39 20.71 46.47 18.21
CA GLY A 39 20.70 45.65 19.41
C GLY A 39 21.68 44.49 19.38
N SER A 40 22.97 44.83 19.42
CA SER A 40 24.11 43.97 19.72
C SER A 40 23.82 42.93 20.83
N SER A 41 24.04 41.65 20.55
CA SER A 41 24.44 40.67 21.57
C SER A 41 25.18 39.47 20.95
N LYS A 42 26.46 39.40 21.31
CA LYS A 42 27.32 38.22 21.29
C LYS A 42 26.64 37.07 22.06
N SER A 43 26.74 35.83 21.58
CA SER A 43 27.28 34.72 22.39
C SER A 43 27.27 33.39 21.62
N ASN A 44 28.48 32.84 21.51
CA ASN A 44 28.89 31.45 21.66
C ASN A 44 28.49 30.33 20.68
N LYS A 45 29.55 29.56 20.47
CA LYS A 45 29.81 28.44 19.57
C LYS A 45 30.24 27.31 20.50
N GLU A 46 29.49 26.21 20.52
CA GLU A 46 29.83 24.92 21.15
C GLU A 46 28.77 23.95 20.61
N THR A 47 29.02 23.01 19.68
CA THR A 47 29.99 21.90 19.62
C THR A 47 30.01 21.07 20.89
N GLU A 48 29.08 20.11 21.01
CA GLU A 48 29.33 18.92 21.81
C GLU A 48 28.86 17.66 21.07
N ASN A 49 29.86 16.93 20.59
CA ASN A 49 29.79 15.57 20.10
C ASN A 49 29.82 14.64 21.32
N THR A 50 28.72 14.00 21.67
CA THR A 50 28.71 12.97 22.71
C THR A 50 28.63 11.59 22.06
N ASN A 51 29.80 11.02 21.82
CA ASN A 51 30.02 9.62 21.46
C ASN A 51 29.83 8.76 22.73
N ILE A 52 28.67 8.13 22.87
CA ILE A 52 28.42 7.15 23.93
C ILE A 52 28.67 5.74 23.37
N GLN A 53 29.89 5.24 23.58
CA GLN A 53 30.21 3.81 23.48
C GLN A 53 29.71 3.10 24.75
N VAL A 54 28.57 2.41 24.65
CA VAL A 54 28.14 1.46 25.68
C VAL A 54 28.77 0.10 25.38
N GLN A 55 29.75 -0.30 26.19
CA GLN A 55 30.28 -1.66 26.22
C GLN A 55 29.25 -2.61 26.83
N VAL A 56 28.90 -3.63 26.05
CA VAL A 56 28.07 -4.77 26.46
C VAL A 56 28.97 -5.82 27.12
N PRO A 57 28.75 -6.23 28.38
CA PRO A 57 29.34 -7.45 28.89
C PRO A 57 28.53 -8.67 28.42
N ILE A 58 29.18 -9.51 27.61
CA ILE A 58 28.74 -10.84 27.21
C ILE A 58 28.85 -11.76 28.42
N GLN A 59 27.73 -12.33 28.88
CA GLN A 59 27.72 -13.48 29.79
C GLN A 59 27.26 -14.71 29.01
N ILE A 60 28.20 -15.65 28.85
CA ILE A 60 27.99 -16.99 28.31
C ILE A 60 27.56 -17.87 29.48
N GLN A 61 26.34 -18.43 29.43
CA GLN A 61 25.98 -19.53 30.32
C GLN A 61 25.44 -20.71 29.49
N ASN A 62 26.35 -21.66 29.29
CA ASN A 62 26.08 -23.04 28.93
C ASN A 62 25.37 -23.72 30.12
N ASN A 63 24.25 -24.41 29.87
CA ASN A 63 23.86 -25.64 30.57
C ASN A 63 22.70 -26.33 29.84
N ASN A 64 22.98 -27.54 29.35
CA ASN A 64 22.08 -28.57 28.83
C ASN A 64 22.02 -29.69 29.89
N PRO A 65 21.20 -30.77 29.79
CA PRO A 65 19.80 -30.93 29.40
C PRO A 65 18.95 -31.55 30.55
N THR A 66 17.69 -31.88 30.24
CA THR A 66 16.85 -32.95 30.86
C THR A 66 15.85 -32.49 31.91
N ASN A 67 14.56 -32.48 31.55
CA ASN A 67 13.60 -33.34 32.25
C ASN A 67 12.36 -33.64 31.40
N VAL A 68 12.07 -34.93 31.30
CA VAL A 68 10.91 -35.52 30.66
C VAL A 68 9.75 -35.45 31.65
N GLN A 69 8.65 -34.79 31.30
CA GLN A 69 7.41 -34.99 32.04
C GLN A 69 6.22 -35.04 31.09
N GLN A 70 5.82 -36.29 30.87
CA GLN A 70 4.65 -36.74 30.18
C GLN A 70 3.42 -36.45 31.06
N SER A 71 2.57 -35.55 30.60
CA SER A 71 1.24 -35.32 31.14
C SER A 71 0.26 -35.16 29.98
N THR A 72 -0.57 -36.18 29.77
CA THR A 72 -1.77 -36.13 28.93
C THR A 72 -2.83 -35.23 29.56
N PRO A 73 -3.54 -34.42 28.76
CA PRO A 73 -5.00 -34.38 28.88
C PRO A 73 -5.69 -34.15 27.50
N PRO A 74 -7.02 -33.97 27.43
CA PRO A 74 -7.98 -34.95 26.96
C PRO A 74 -8.44 -34.73 25.51
N SER A 75 -8.92 -35.82 24.92
CA SER A 75 -9.75 -35.82 23.72
C SER A 75 -11.02 -35.00 23.93
N SER A 76 -11.19 -33.89 23.20
CA SER A 76 -12.44 -33.47 22.54
C SER A 76 -12.35 -32.01 22.08
N SER A 77 -12.44 -31.79 20.78
CA SER A 77 -13.04 -30.59 20.15
C SER A 77 -13.12 -30.85 18.66
N GLN A 78 -14.34 -30.75 18.14
CA GLN A 78 -14.74 -31.00 16.76
C GLN A 78 -13.81 -30.26 15.79
N GLY A 79 -13.13 -31.03 14.94
CA GLY A 79 -12.41 -30.48 13.80
C GLY A 79 -13.43 -29.83 12.87
N THR A 80 -13.51 -28.51 12.92
CA THR A 80 -13.93 -27.69 11.79
C THR A 80 -12.98 -28.03 10.65
N THR A 81 -13.42 -28.93 9.76
CA THR A 81 -12.76 -29.23 8.50
C THR A 81 -12.76 -27.94 7.69
N SER A 82 -11.72 -27.12 7.87
CA SER A 82 -11.47 -26.00 7.00
C SER A 82 -11.33 -26.60 5.59
N PRO A 83 -12.16 -26.16 4.62
CA PRO A 83 -12.12 -26.71 3.28
C PRO A 83 -10.68 -26.61 2.74
N PRO A 84 -10.24 -27.59 1.94
CA PRO A 84 -8.89 -27.56 1.37
C PRO A 84 -8.67 -26.23 0.65
N PRO A 85 -7.51 -25.59 0.82
CA PRO A 85 -7.27 -24.28 0.25
C PRO A 85 -7.39 -24.36 -1.27
N VAL A 86 -8.38 -23.63 -1.79
CA VAL A 86 -8.67 -23.59 -3.22
C VAL A 86 -7.47 -22.94 -3.92
N SER A 87 -6.71 -23.72 -4.68
CA SER A 87 -5.72 -23.16 -5.60
C SER A 87 -6.43 -22.68 -6.84
N GLY A 88 -6.09 -21.48 -7.33
CA GLY A 88 -6.75 -20.90 -8.49
C GLY A 88 -6.86 -19.38 -8.46
N PRO A 89 -7.55 -18.80 -9.46
CA PRO A 89 -7.77 -17.36 -9.53
C PRO A 89 -8.66 -16.89 -8.37
N VAL A 90 -8.33 -15.73 -7.82
CA VAL A 90 -9.14 -15.03 -6.82
C VAL A 90 -9.77 -13.82 -7.49
N SER A 91 -11.09 -13.70 -7.39
CA SER A 91 -11.80 -12.50 -7.82
C SER A 91 -11.37 -11.31 -6.95
N PHE A 92 -11.13 -10.16 -7.57
CA PHE A 92 -10.77 -8.94 -6.85
C PHE A 92 -11.34 -7.71 -7.54
N LYS A 93 -11.56 -6.64 -6.76
CA LYS A 93 -11.81 -5.29 -7.25
C LYS A 93 -10.66 -4.39 -6.79
N LYS A 94 -10.16 -3.55 -7.70
CA LYS A 94 -9.21 -2.49 -7.36
C LYS A 94 -9.96 -1.39 -6.61
N HIS A 95 -9.39 -0.91 -5.50
CA HIS A 95 -9.94 0.21 -4.74
C HIS A 95 -9.13 1.51 -4.96
N ASP A 96 -9.84 2.61 -5.21
CA ASP A 96 -9.30 3.97 -5.44
C ASP A 96 -9.95 4.97 -4.45
N PHE A 97 -9.22 5.38 -3.42
CA PHE A 97 -9.72 6.33 -2.38
C PHE A 97 -10.16 7.69 -2.95
N ASP A 98 -9.52 8.15 -4.02
CA ASP A 98 -9.76 9.50 -4.58
C ASP A 98 -11.10 9.63 -5.30
N LYS A 99 -11.78 8.51 -5.59
CA LYS A 99 -12.97 8.47 -6.46
C LYS A 99 -14.27 8.14 -5.72
N GLU A 100 -14.20 7.54 -4.54
CA GLU A 100 -15.39 7.02 -3.83
C GLU A 100 -15.90 7.93 -2.69
N GLY A 101 -15.31 9.12 -2.50
CA GLY A 101 -16.02 10.28 -1.91
C GLY A 101 -15.70 10.65 -0.45
N THR A 102 -14.77 9.98 0.22
CA THR A 102 -14.34 10.38 1.58
C THR A 102 -13.31 11.51 1.57
N GLY A 103 -12.62 11.71 0.43
CA GLY A 103 -11.52 12.68 0.30
C GLY A 103 -10.28 12.34 1.13
N TYR A 104 -10.31 11.21 1.84
CA TYR A 104 -9.25 10.75 2.71
C TYR A 104 -8.44 9.67 1.99
N ILE A 105 -7.15 9.92 1.85
CA ILE A 105 -6.20 8.94 1.34
C ILE A 105 -5.35 8.49 2.52
N PRO A 106 -5.39 7.21 2.92
CA PRO A 106 -4.54 6.72 4.00
C PRO A 106 -3.07 7.06 3.71
N PRO A 107 -2.27 7.43 4.73
CA PRO A 107 -0.86 7.73 4.50
C PRO A 107 -0.12 6.50 3.95
N ARG A 108 0.95 6.74 3.20
CA ARG A 108 1.85 5.65 2.76
C ARG A 108 2.60 5.10 3.96
N GLN A 109 2.91 3.81 3.90
CA GLN A 109 3.74 3.19 4.93
C GLN A 109 5.20 3.63 4.74
N PRO A 110 5.99 3.73 5.83
CA PRO A 110 7.39 4.14 5.73
C PRO A 110 8.25 3.12 4.98
N THR A 111 7.83 1.85 4.98
CA THR A 111 8.49 0.75 4.27
C THR A 111 7.56 0.15 3.23
N GLY A 112 8.12 -0.62 2.28
CA GLY A 112 7.32 -1.56 1.51
C GLY A 112 6.63 -2.55 2.44
N GLY A 113 5.58 -3.19 1.92
CA GLY A 113 4.95 -4.31 2.61
C GLY A 113 3.76 -4.87 1.87
N ILE A 114 3.23 -5.95 2.43
CA ILE A 114 1.91 -6.48 2.09
C ILE A 114 1.17 -6.66 3.41
N TRP A 115 -0.04 -6.11 3.47
CA TRP A 115 -0.92 -6.16 4.63
C TRP A 115 -2.25 -6.76 4.21
N PHE A 116 -2.78 -7.62 5.06
CA PHE A 116 -4.08 -8.25 4.87
C PHE A 116 -5.00 -7.82 6.01
N TYR A 117 -6.05 -7.10 5.64
CA TYR A 117 -7.01 -6.53 6.57
C TYR A 117 -8.33 -7.29 6.51
N THR A 118 -8.91 -7.53 7.68
CA THR A 118 -10.23 -8.17 7.84
C THR A 118 -11.15 -7.25 8.64
N LYS A 119 -12.44 -7.59 8.72
CA LYS A 119 -13.39 -6.88 9.58
C LYS A 119 -12.90 -6.70 11.02
N GLU A 120 -12.21 -7.70 11.56
CA GLU A 120 -11.73 -7.72 12.94
C GLU A 120 -10.35 -7.05 13.11
N ASP A 121 -9.61 -6.85 12.02
CA ASP A 121 -8.25 -6.33 12.04
C ASP A 121 -7.98 -5.47 10.81
N HIS A 122 -8.28 -4.18 10.95
CA HIS A 122 -8.00 -3.16 9.96
C HIS A 122 -7.71 -1.81 10.66
N PRO A 123 -6.92 -0.93 10.02
CA PRO A 123 -6.74 0.43 10.49
C PRO A 123 -8.06 1.21 10.60
N GLY A 124 -8.24 1.93 11.71
CA GLY A 124 -9.49 2.67 11.98
C GLY A 124 -9.78 3.81 10.99
N ASP A 125 -8.74 4.32 10.32
CA ASP A 125 -8.84 5.38 9.30
C ASP A 125 -9.49 4.90 8.00
N ILE A 126 -9.56 3.58 7.76
CA ILE A 126 -10.27 2.97 6.62
C ILE A 126 -11.53 2.20 7.01
N ALA A 127 -11.97 2.28 8.28
CA ALA A 127 -13.09 1.49 8.79
C ALA A 127 -14.42 1.71 8.05
N ARG A 128 -14.61 2.89 7.43
CA ARG A 128 -15.83 3.24 6.68
C ARG A 128 -15.71 3.10 5.17
N GLU A 129 -14.54 2.69 4.67
CA GLU A 129 -14.28 2.67 3.23
C GLU A 129 -14.78 1.37 2.57
N PHE A 130 -14.76 0.26 3.31
CA PHE A 130 -15.03 -1.07 2.76
C PHE A 130 -16.28 -1.70 3.38
N ASN A 131 -16.96 -2.57 2.61
CA ASN A 131 -17.98 -3.45 3.16
C ASN A 131 -17.33 -4.67 3.81
N TRP A 132 -16.90 -4.51 5.06
CA TRP A 132 -16.17 -5.52 5.83
C TRP A 132 -16.95 -6.81 6.10
N ASP A 133 -18.27 -6.79 5.97
CA ASP A 133 -19.10 -8.00 6.12
C ASP A 133 -18.89 -8.99 4.96
N THR A 134 -18.55 -8.48 3.78
CA THR A 134 -18.41 -9.29 2.56
C THR A 134 -17.00 -9.29 1.98
N THR A 135 -16.14 -8.40 2.46
CA THR A 135 -14.84 -8.09 1.83
C THR A 135 -13.71 -8.16 2.85
N ASP A 136 -12.62 -8.81 2.46
CA ASP A 136 -11.31 -8.59 3.07
C ASP A 136 -10.45 -7.74 2.11
N VAL A 137 -9.40 -7.11 2.63
CA VAL A 137 -8.60 -6.14 1.85
C VAL A 137 -7.15 -6.55 1.82
N LEU A 138 -6.56 -6.61 0.63
CA LEU A 138 -5.12 -6.69 0.43
C LEU A 138 -4.57 -5.31 0.11
N HIS A 139 -3.64 -4.84 0.94
CA HIS A 139 -2.86 -3.64 0.70
C HIS A 139 -1.42 -4.04 0.40
N PHE A 140 -0.83 -3.52 -0.67
CA PHE A 140 0.60 -3.72 -0.94
C PHE A 140 1.27 -2.41 -1.36
N GLN A 141 2.53 -2.27 -0.97
CA GLN A 141 3.40 -1.15 -1.31
C GLN A 141 4.76 -1.67 -1.78
N ILE A 142 5.17 -1.26 -2.98
CA ILE A 142 6.44 -1.64 -3.59
C ILE A 142 7.55 -0.73 -3.05
N SER A 143 8.66 -1.31 -2.59
CA SER A 143 9.81 -0.59 -2.05
C SER A 143 10.94 -0.37 -3.06
N ASP A 144 10.90 -1.03 -4.22
CA ASP A 144 11.95 -0.89 -5.24
C ASP A 144 12.00 0.57 -5.78
N PRO A 145 13.12 1.30 -5.56
CA PRO A 145 13.24 2.71 -5.91
C PRO A 145 13.02 3.01 -7.39
N LYS A 146 13.28 2.05 -8.29
CA LYS A 146 13.12 2.27 -9.74
C LYS A 146 11.66 2.47 -10.15
N TYR A 147 10.72 2.12 -9.28
CA TYR A 147 9.29 2.29 -9.52
C TYR A 147 8.70 3.51 -8.80
N ILE A 148 9.48 4.36 -8.13
CA ILE A 148 8.96 5.64 -7.65
C ILE A 148 8.36 6.41 -8.82
N GLY A 149 7.12 6.87 -8.66
CA GLY A 149 6.37 7.52 -9.73
C GLY A 149 5.53 6.59 -10.61
N TYR A 150 5.50 5.30 -10.30
CA TYR A 150 4.66 4.34 -10.99
C TYR A 150 3.45 3.95 -10.14
N LEU A 151 2.39 3.55 -10.83
CA LEU A 151 1.15 3.04 -10.31
C LEU A 151 1.08 1.54 -10.59
N PRO A 152 0.92 0.67 -9.58
CA PRO A 152 0.66 -0.74 -9.84
C PRO A 152 -0.78 -0.89 -10.34
N GLU A 153 -0.94 -1.57 -11.47
CA GLU A 153 -2.22 -2.02 -12.00
C GLU A 153 -2.33 -3.54 -11.83
N PRO A 154 -3.08 -4.03 -10.83
CA PRO A 154 -3.26 -5.46 -10.62
C PRO A 154 -3.99 -6.08 -11.81
N THR A 155 -3.41 -7.14 -12.35
CA THR A 155 -3.97 -7.89 -13.49
C THR A 155 -4.47 -9.27 -13.08
N LYS A 156 -3.95 -9.82 -11.98
CA LYS A 156 -4.31 -11.16 -11.48
C LYS A 156 -4.01 -11.29 -9.99
N VAL A 157 -4.88 -11.99 -9.28
CA VAL A 157 -4.63 -12.53 -7.93
C VAL A 157 -4.90 -14.02 -7.97
N GLU A 158 -4.00 -14.82 -7.42
CA GLU A 158 -4.15 -16.28 -7.41
C GLU A 158 -3.58 -16.91 -6.15
N ILE A 159 -4.23 -17.99 -5.70
CA ILE A 159 -3.72 -18.88 -4.66
C ILE A 159 -2.87 -19.96 -5.33
N VAL A 160 -1.59 -19.99 -4.99
CA VAL A 160 -0.56 -20.89 -5.51
C VAL A 160 -0.25 -21.93 -4.44
N ASN A 161 -0.24 -23.21 -4.82
CA ASN A 161 0.10 -24.33 -3.93
C ASN A 161 -0.70 -24.38 -2.62
N GLY A 162 -1.90 -23.77 -2.60
CA GLY A 162 -2.81 -23.74 -1.44
C GLY A 162 -2.35 -22.88 -0.25
N ASN A 163 -1.16 -22.28 -0.27
CA ASN A 163 -0.66 -21.52 0.89
C ASN A 163 0.09 -20.23 0.52
N SER A 164 0.00 -19.80 -0.73
CA SER A 164 0.62 -18.56 -1.15
C SER A 164 -0.30 -17.76 -2.05
N VAL A 165 -0.32 -16.44 -1.87
CA VAL A 165 -1.05 -15.50 -2.71
C VAL A 165 -0.06 -14.77 -3.59
N ARG A 166 -0.23 -14.92 -4.90
CA ARG A 166 0.54 -14.19 -5.92
C ARG A 166 -0.32 -13.07 -6.48
N ILE A 167 0.18 -11.85 -6.38
CA ILE A 167 -0.43 -10.66 -6.97
C ILE A 167 0.40 -10.26 -8.19
N THR A 168 -0.19 -10.35 -9.39
CA THR A 168 0.47 -9.91 -10.62
C THR A 168 0.06 -8.49 -10.95
N VAL A 169 1.03 -7.61 -11.18
CA VAL A 169 0.80 -6.20 -11.49
C VAL A 169 1.52 -5.76 -12.75
N LYS A 170 0.91 -4.85 -13.49
CA LYS A 170 1.59 -4.05 -14.51
C LYS A 170 1.99 -2.70 -13.87
N MET A 171 3.24 -2.31 -13.99
CA MET A 171 3.68 -1.00 -13.52
C MET A 171 3.42 0.04 -14.60
N VAL A 172 2.58 1.03 -14.31
CA VAL A 172 2.19 2.10 -15.24
C VAL A 172 2.73 3.42 -14.74
N TYR A 173 3.44 4.17 -15.59
CA TYR A 173 3.91 5.50 -15.21
C TYR A 173 2.72 6.42 -14.93
N ASP A 174 2.79 7.17 -13.83
CA ASP A 174 1.76 8.12 -13.43
C ASP A 174 2.39 9.46 -13.09
N ALA A 175 1.95 10.52 -13.76
CA ALA A 175 2.58 11.83 -13.67
C ALA A 175 2.46 12.46 -12.27
N ASP A 176 1.35 12.23 -11.56
CA ASP A 176 1.15 12.75 -10.22
C ASP A 176 2.01 11.97 -9.22
N TYR A 177 2.03 10.64 -9.32
CA TYR A 177 2.93 9.82 -8.51
C TYR A 177 4.38 10.24 -8.71
N ALA A 178 4.80 10.48 -9.96
CA ALA A 178 6.16 10.89 -10.28
C ALA A 178 6.49 12.28 -9.69
N LYS A 179 5.59 13.25 -9.88
CA LYS A 179 5.73 14.62 -9.35
C LYS A 179 5.94 14.64 -7.84
N TYR A 180 5.19 13.83 -7.11
CA TYR A 180 5.25 13.77 -5.64
C TYR A 180 6.14 12.65 -5.11
N LYS A 181 6.95 12.01 -5.97
CA LYS A 181 7.87 10.90 -5.62
C LYS A 181 7.20 9.81 -4.78
N MET A 182 5.98 9.46 -5.17
CA MET A 182 5.15 8.52 -4.43
C MET A 182 5.61 7.08 -4.64
N ALA A 183 5.70 6.33 -3.55
CA ALA A 183 5.86 4.88 -3.62
C ALA A 183 4.61 4.23 -4.25
N PRO A 184 4.78 3.25 -5.15
CA PRO A 184 3.68 2.51 -5.75
C PRO A 184 2.93 1.71 -4.69
N ARG A 185 1.61 1.86 -4.62
CA ARG A 185 0.76 1.06 -3.72
C ARG A 185 -0.62 0.82 -4.30
N ARG A 186 -1.30 -0.23 -3.84
CA ARG A 186 -2.70 -0.50 -4.15
C ARG A 186 -3.42 -1.23 -3.02
N TYR A 187 -4.73 -1.05 -3.04
CA TYR A 187 -5.70 -1.76 -2.21
C TYR A 187 -6.60 -2.59 -3.12
N LEU A 188 -6.80 -3.85 -2.76
CA LEU A 188 -7.66 -4.79 -3.46
C LEU A 188 -8.74 -5.27 -2.50
N GLU A 189 -9.98 -5.14 -2.93
CA GLU A 189 -11.14 -5.77 -2.32
C GLU A 189 -11.20 -7.21 -2.82
N ILE A 190 -11.21 -8.18 -1.90
CA ILE A 190 -11.35 -9.60 -2.20
C ILE A 190 -12.52 -10.20 -1.41
N PRO A 191 -13.21 -11.23 -1.95
CA PRO A 191 -14.27 -11.90 -1.21
C PRO A 191 -13.76 -12.43 0.14
N ARG A 192 -14.54 -12.16 1.19
CA ARG A 192 -14.18 -12.52 2.56
C ARG A 192 -13.92 -14.01 2.73
N GLY A 193 -12.85 -14.34 3.47
CA GLY A 193 -12.51 -15.71 3.86
C GLY A 193 -11.83 -16.56 2.80
N ILE A 194 -11.58 -16.01 1.60
CA ILE A 194 -10.84 -16.73 0.54
C ILE A 194 -9.33 -16.78 0.83
N ILE A 195 -8.79 -15.71 1.41
CA ILE A 195 -7.39 -15.58 1.84
C ILE A 195 -7.35 -15.47 3.36
N ASN A 196 -6.27 -15.96 3.98
CA ASN A 196 -6.07 -15.86 5.42
C ASN A 196 -4.67 -15.33 5.78
N LYS A 197 -4.49 -14.90 7.03
CA LYS A 197 -3.24 -14.29 7.54
C LYS A 197 -2.02 -15.20 7.54
N THR A 198 -2.20 -16.52 7.45
CA THR A 198 -1.09 -17.50 7.45
C THR A 198 -0.52 -17.75 6.06
N MET A 199 -1.23 -17.34 5.00
CA MET A 199 -0.75 -17.48 3.64
C MET A 199 0.40 -16.52 3.36
N GLN A 200 1.44 -17.01 2.69
CA GLN A 200 2.54 -16.16 2.24
C GLN A 200 2.07 -15.30 1.07
N MET A 201 2.42 -14.03 1.04
CA MET A 201 1.98 -13.12 -0.02
C MET A 201 3.19 -12.50 -0.72
N PHE A 202 3.10 -12.36 -2.03
CA PHE A 202 4.15 -11.71 -2.81
C PHE A 202 3.57 -11.06 -4.08
N VAL A 203 4.29 -10.05 -4.57
CA VAL A 203 3.91 -9.30 -5.77
C VAL A 203 4.91 -9.61 -6.89
N VAL A 204 4.41 -9.84 -8.09
CA VAL A 204 5.21 -10.03 -9.30
C VAL A 204 4.79 -9.04 -10.38
N SER A 205 5.71 -8.66 -11.25
CA SER A 205 5.41 -7.93 -12.47
C SER A 205 4.60 -8.79 -13.44
N ASN A 206 4.06 -8.18 -14.49
CA ASN A 206 3.40 -8.87 -15.60
C ASN A 206 4.37 -9.72 -16.45
N THR A 207 5.68 -9.63 -16.22
CA THR A 207 6.70 -10.54 -16.79
C THR A 207 7.07 -11.68 -15.86
N GLY A 208 6.52 -11.71 -14.63
CA GLY A 208 6.78 -12.72 -13.62
C GLY A 208 7.97 -12.41 -12.70
N GLU A 209 8.59 -11.23 -12.83
CA GLU A 209 9.68 -10.80 -11.95
C GLU A 209 9.16 -10.47 -10.56
N PRO A 210 9.77 -10.97 -9.47
CA PRO A 210 9.41 -10.56 -8.12
C PRO A 210 9.62 -9.05 -7.93
N LEU A 211 8.64 -8.39 -7.34
CA LEU A 211 8.74 -6.98 -6.93
C LEU A 211 9.03 -6.90 -5.44
N GLN A 212 10.01 -6.08 -5.07
CA GLN A 212 10.40 -5.93 -3.68
C GLN A 212 9.30 -5.22 -2.88
N THR A 213 8.86 -5.86 -1.80
CA THR A 213 7.91 -5.31 -0.82
C THR A 213 8.46 -5.31 0.60
N PHE A 214 9.70 -5.74 0.84
CA PHE A 214 10.36 -5.68 2.15
C PHE A 214 11.86 -5.46 1.99
#